data_AF-A0A1Y5N6J9-F1
#
_entry.id   AF-A0A1Y5N6J9-F1
#
_cell.length_a   1.000
_cell.length_b   1.000
_cell.length_c   1.000
_cell.angle_alpha   90.00
_cell.angle_beta   90.00
_cell.angle_gamma   90.00
#
_symmetry.space_group_name_H-M   'P 1'
#
loop_
_entity.id
_entity.type
_entity.pdbx_description
1 polymer ?
#
loop_
_entity_poly.entity_id
_entity_poly.type
_entity_poly.pdbx_seq_one_letter_code
_entity_poly.pdbx_strand_id
1 'polypeptide(L)'
;MSILISFIINIAIINLHYLGCVNSLNIVANKDISDEKTAMYMKTYIEDFKCSPDIGVKSTKLTSTWIDLLYLSYVVDKPKTFDYILSKKPTITRELIGEIISDYIIYLAKNGISVSKKTPNTLKSLEFLETEQYKRYKEEKMTLIKKILDNGAKSDLFKYLLETLEYINDEKDLENLLNNGTQK
;
A
#
# COMPACT_ATOMS: atom_id res chain seq x y z
N MET A 1 -3.52 -1.50 -48.48
CA MET A 1 -4.74 -1.67 -47.65
C MET A 1 -4.55 -2.64 -46.46
N SER A 2 -3.60 -3.58 -46.50
CA SER A 2 -3.43 -4.62 -45.46
C SER A 2 -2.75 -4.13 -44.15
N ILE A 3 -1.75 -3.24 -44.23
CA ILE A 3 -0.97 -2.80 -43.05
C ILE A 3 -1.78 -1.87 -42.14
N LEU A 4 -2.55 -0.93 -42.70
CA LEU A 4 -3.34 0.03 -41.92
C LEU A 4 -4.48 -0.66 -41.16
N ILE A 5 -5.14 -1.64 -41.77
CA ILE A 5 -6.20 -2.44 -41.12
C ILE A 5 -5.61 -3.29 -40.00
N SER A 6 -4.47 -3.96 -40.24
CA SER A 6 -3.77 -4.72 -39.20
C SER A 6 -3.35 -3.84 -38.01
N PHE A 7 -2.89 -2.62 -38.29
CA PHE A 7 -2.51 -1.65 -37.25
C PHE A 7 -3.71 -1.21 -36.40
N ILE A 8 -4.84 -0.87 -37.03
CA ILE A 8 -6.07 -0.46 -36.34
C ILE A 8 -6.63 -1.60 -35.49
N ILE A 9 -6.64 -2.84 -35.99
CA ILE A 9 -7.11 -4.02 -35.24
C ILE A 9 -6.24 -4.26 -34.00
N ASN A 10 -4.91 -4.15 -34.13
CA ASN A 10 -4.00 -4.31 -32.99
C ASN A 10 -4.25 -3.25 -31.91
N ILE A 11 -4.45 -1.99 -32.29
CA ILE A 11 -4.79 -0.92 -31.33
C ILE A 11 -6.12 -1.22 -30.62
N ALA A 12 -7.14 -1.66 -31.36
CA ALA A 12 -8.43 -2.01 -30.77
C ALA A 12 -8.32 -3.18 -29.77
N ILE A 13 -7.55 -4.22 -30.09
CA ILE A 13 -7.30 -5.36 -29.20
C ILE A 13 -6.56 -4.92 -27.94
N ILE A 14 -5.52 -4.09 -28.06
CA ILE A 14 -4.76 -3.56 -26.92
C ILE A 14 -5.67 -2.74 -26.00
N ASN A 15 -6.52 -1.88 -26.57
CA ASN A 15 -7.46 -1.08 -25.78
C ASN A 15 -8.51 -1.95 -25.07
N LEU A 16 -9.04 -2.98 -25.72
CA LEU A 16 -9.99 -3.91 -25.10
C LEU A 16 -9.33 -4.70 -23.97
N HIS A 17 -8.11 -5.18 -24.19
CA HIS A 17 -7.33 -5.87 -23.18
C HIS A 17 -7.05 -4.99 -21.97
N TYR A 18 -6.65 -3.73 -22.19
CA TYR A 18 -6.44 -2.75 -21.13
C TYR A 18 -7.73 -2.50 -20.33
N LEU A 19 -8.87 -2.30 -20.99
CA LEU A 19 -10.17 -2.14 -20.31
C LEU A 19 -10.53 -3.37 -19.48
N GLY A 20 -10.25 -4.57 -19.99
CA GLY A 20 -10.40 -5.82 -19.25
C GLY A 20 -9.52 -5.84 -18.00
N CYS A 21 -8.25 -5.46 -18.13
CA CYS A 21 -7.32 -5.40 -17.00
C CYS A 21 -7.71 -4.34 -15.97
N VAL A 22 -8.18 -3.17 -16.39
CA VAL A 22 -8.66 -2.12 -15.48
C VAL A 22 -9.86 -2.58 -14.65
N ASN A 23 -10.68 -3.51 -15.16
CA ASN A 23 -11.78 -4.08 -14.39
C ASN A 23 -11.32 -4.85 -13.13
N SER A 24 -10.07 -5.31 -13.09
CA SER A 24 -9.49 -5.93 -11.88
C SER A 24 -9.53 -4.99 -10.66
N LEU A 25 -9.39 -3.67 -10.87
CA LEU A 25 -9.50 -2.66 -9.81
C LEU A 25 -10.91 -2.65 -9.19
N ASN A 26 -11.96 -2.79 -10.02
CA ASN A 26 -13.33 -2.89 -9.52
C ASN A 26 -13.55 -4.16 -8.70
N ILE A 27 -12.94 -5.28 -9.10
CA ILE A 27 -13.01 -6.55 -8.37
C ILE A 27 -12.31 -6.44 -7.01
N VAL A 28 -11.16 -5.79 -6.93
CA VAL A 28 -10.48 -5.53 -5.64
C VAL A 28 -11.30 -4.59 -4.77
N ALA A 29 -11.86 -3.51 -5.34
CA ALA A 29 -12.65 -2.54 -4.60
C ALA A 29 -14.01 -3.06 -4.12
N ASN A 30 -14.49 -4.18 -4.67
CA ASN A 30 -15.80 -4.74 -4.33
C ASN A 30 -15.77 -5.41 -2.95
N LYS A 31 -16.53 -4.84 -2.01
CA LYS A 31 -16.68 -5.33 -0.63
C LYS A 31 -17.50 -6.62 -0.54
N ASP A 32 -18.34 -6.92 -1.53
CA ASP A 32 -19.19 -8.11 -1.56
C ASP A 32 -18.44 -9.37 -2.02
N ILE A 33 -17.25 -9.20 -2.60
CA ILE A 33 -16.36 -10.31 -2.97
C ILE A 33 -15.42 -10.57 -1.80
N SER A 34 -15.32 -11.82 -1.31
CA SER A 34 -14.39 -12.16 -0.23
C SER A 34 -12.93 -12.01 -0.65
N ASP A 35 -12.03 -11.81 0.30
CA ASP A 35 -10.60 -11.68 0.03
C ASP A 35 -10.03 -12.91 -0.71
N GLU A 36 -10.43 -14.13 -0.35
CA GLU A 36 -10.01 -15.36 -1.05
C GLU A 36 -10.44 -15.37 -2.52
N LYS A 37 -11.68 -14.95 -2.79
CA LYS A 37 -12.20 -14.88 -4.15
C LYS A 37 -11.51 -13.76 -4.93
N THR A 38 -11.27 -12.62 -4.30
CA THR A 38 -10.53 -11.51 -4.92
C THR A 38 -9.11 -11.96 -5.29
N ALA A 39 -8.38 -12.64 -4.40
CA ALA A 39 -7.04 -13.17 -4.69
C ALA A 39 -7.06 -14.19 -5.84
N MET A 40 -8.07 -15.07 -5.88
CA MET A 40 -8.26 -16.00 -7.00
C MET A 40 -8.51 -15.26 -8.32
N TYR A 41 -9.33 -14.22 -8.33
CA TYR A 41 -9.52 -13.39 -9.52
C TYR A 41 -8.24 -12.67 -9.93
N MET A 42 -7.48 -12.11 -8.99
CA MET A 42 -6.19 -11.47 -9.30
C MET A 42 -5.21 -12.47 -9.92
N LYS A 43 -5.27 -13.74 -9.53
CA LYS A 43 -4.53 -14.80 -10.20
C LYS A 43 -4.91 -14.91 -11.67
N THR A 44 -6.19 -15.04 -11.98
CA THR A 44 -6.66 -15.10 -13.37
C THR A 44 -6.30 -13.84 -14.17
N TYR A 45 -6.51 -12.64 -13.62
CA TYR A 45 -6.16 -11.40 -14.32
C TYR A 45 -4.66 -11.28 -14.62
N ILE A 46 -3.79 -11.57 -13.65
CA ILE A 46 -2.34 -11.39 -13.82
C ILE A 46 -1.71 -12.55 -14.59
N GLU A 47 -2.06 -13.79 -14.27
CA GLU A 47 -1.40 -14.98 -14.85
C GLU A 47 -2.03 -15.42 -16.16
N ASP A 48 -3.36 -15.47 -16.25
CA ASP A 48 -4.05 -15.99 -17.44
C ASP A 48 -4.25 -14.88 -18.47
N PHE A 49 -4.75 -13.72 -18.04
CA PHE A 49 -4.94 -12.57 -18.91
C PHE A 49 -3.69 -11.72 -19.11
N LYS A 50 -2.59 -11.96 -18.39
CA LYS A 50 -1.33 -11.20 -18.53
C LYS A 50 -1.47 -9.70 -18.21
N CYS A 51 -2.42 -9.34 -17.35
CA CYS A 51 -2.52 -7.98 -16.85
C CYS A 51 -1.31 -7.63 -15.97
N SER A 52 -0.86 -6.39 -16.06
CA SER A 52 0.22 -5.90 -15.18
C SER A 52 -0.23 -5.88 -13.72
N PRO A 53 0.60 -6.33 -12.76
CA PRO A 53 0.33 -6.14 -11.34
C PRO A 53 0.35 -4.65 -10.94
N ASP A 54 0.97 -3.79 -11.75
CA ASP A 54 1.00 -2.32 -11.62
C ASP A 54 -0.22 -1.62 -12.23
N ILE A 55 -1.22 -2.36 -12.72
CA ILE A 55 -2.41 -1.75 -13.30
C ILE A 55 -3.05 -0.81 -12.28
N GLY A 56 -3.32 0.41 -12.73
CA GLY A 56 -3.85 1.46 -11.90
C GLY A 56 -4.48 2.56 -12.72
N VAL A 57 -5.20 3.43 -12.04
CA VAL A 57 -5.84 4.59 -12.65
C VAL A 57 -5.55 5.83 -11.83
N LYS A 58 -5.42 6.95 -12.52
CA LYS A 58 -5.31 8.26 -11.87
C LYS A 58 -6.70 8.74 -11.46
N SER A 59 -6.92 8.92 -10.16
CA SER A 59 -8.17 9.50 -9.68
C SER A 59 -8.17 11.00 -9.89
N THR A 60 -9.04 11.49 -10.78
CA THR A 60 -9.24 12.93 -10.98
C THR A 60 -10.02 13.58 -9.84
N LYS A 61 -10.73 12.79 -9.03
CA LYS A 61 -11.50 13.28 -7.87
C LYS A 61 -10.67 13.41 -6.59
N LEU A 62 -9.69 12.53 -6.41
CA LEU A 62 -8.81 12.49 -5.23
C LEU A 62 -7.43 12.98 -5.65
N THR A 63 -7.28 14.29 -5.86
CA THR A 63 -5.96 14.96 -6.00
C THR A 63 -5.00 14.37 -7.02
N SER A 64 -5.48 13.75 -8.11
CA SER A 64 -4.59 13.12 -9.10
C SER A 64 -3.79 11.92 -8.56
N THR A 65 -4.24 11.28 -7.48
CA THR A 65 -3.63 10.11 -6.83
C THR A 65 -3.69 8.88 -7.72
N TRP A 66 -2.58 8.15 -7.84
CA TRP A 66 -2.52 6.87 -8.53
C TRP A 66 -3.13 5.77 -7.65
N ILE A 67 -4.16 5.10 -8.15
CA ILE A 67 -4.85 4.00 -7.47
C ILE A 67 -4.52 2.72 -8.22
N ASP A 68 -3.62 1.91 -7.65
CA ASP A 68 -3.25 0.59 -8.15
C ASP A 68 -3.88 -0.55 -7.33
N LEU A 69 -3.70 -1.79 -7.80
CA LEU A 69 -4.22 -2.97 -7.13
C LEU A 69 -3.69 -3.14 -5.70
N LEU A 70 -2.40 -2.84 -5.48
CA LEU A 70 -1.77 -3.05 -4.18
C LEU A 70 -2.31 -2.04 -3.15
N TYR A 71 -2.37 -0.75 -3.52
CA TYR A 71 -3.03 0.30 -2.75
C TYR A 71 -4.48 -0.07 -2.40
N LEU A 72 -5.28 -0.48 -3.39
CA LEU A 72 -6.67 -0.83 -3.15
C LEU A 72 -6.81 -2.00 -2.19
N SER A 73 -6.02 -3.05 -2.36
CA SER A 73 -6.08 -4.23 -1.50
C SER A 73 -5.75 -3.92 -0.04
N TYR A 74 -4.89 -2.92 0.21
CA TYR A 74 -4.63 -2.39 1.54
C TYR A 74 -5.85 -1.63 2.08
N VAL A 75 -6.34 -0.63 1.34
CA VAL A 75 -7.45 0.26 1.76
C VAL A 75 -8.76 -0.49 2.02
N VAL A 76 -9.02 -1.56 1.26
CA VAL A 76 -10.24 -2.36 1.43
C VAL A 76 -10.07 -3.57 2.35
N ASP A 77 -8.95 -3.66 3.08
CA ASP A 77 -8.65 -4.71 4.06
C ASP A 77 -8.74 -6.12 3.47
N LYS A 78 -7.99 -6.35 2.38
CA LYS A 78 -7.89 -7.63 1.68
C LYS A 78 -6.44 -8.17 1.75
N PRO A 79 -5.98 -8.64 2.93
CA PRO A 79 -4.58 -9.02 3.15
C PRO A 79 -4.08 -10.18 2.27
N LYS A 80 -4.92 -11.17 1.93
CA LYS A 80 -4.53 -12.27 1.03
C LYS A 80 -4.35 -11.78 -0.39
N THR A 81 -5.25 -10.91 -0.84
CA THR A 81 -5.14 -10.23 -2.14
C THR A 81 -3.90 -9.35 -2.18
N PHE A 82 -3.65 -8.58 -1.12
CA PHE A 82 -2.44 -7.76 -0.97
C PHE A 82 -1.17 -8.60 -1.08
N ASP A 83 -1.08 -9.69 -0.31
CA ASP A 83 0.08 -10.58 -0.32
C ASP A 83 0.28 -11.25 -1.69
N TYR A 84 -0.81 -11.65 -2.35
CA TYR A 84 -0.74 -12.20 -3.70
C TYR A 84 -0.20 -11.17 -4.70
N ILE A 85 -0.76 -9.96 -4.73
CA ILE A 85 -0.30 -8.89 -5.64
C ILE A 85 1.15 -8.55 -5.35
N LEU A 86 1.52 -8.37 -4.07
CA LEU A 86 2.89 -8.06 -3.66
C LEU A 86 3.89 -9.13 -4.13
N SER A 87 3.52 -10.41 -4.09
CA SER A 87 4.36 -11.50 -4.59
C SER A 87 4.69 -11.41 -6.09
N LYS A 88 3.92 -10.63 -6.85
CA LYS A 88 4.15 -10.35 -8.27
C LYS A 88 5.07 -9.15 -8.50
N LYS A 89 5.64 -8.59 -7.42
CA LYS A 89 6.61 -7.49 -7.44
C LYS A 89 6.11 -6.24 -8.18
N PRO A 90 4.92 -5.71 -7.83
CA PRO A 90 4.51 -4.40 -8.32
C PRO A 90 5.46 -3.33 -7.77
N THR A 91 5.42 -2.18 -8.41
CA THR A 91 6.02 -0.94 -7.92
C THR A 91 5.33 -0.52 -6.64
N ILE A 92 6.09 -0.37 -5.56
CA ILE A 92 5.58 0.21 -4.32
C ILE A 92 5.47 1.72 -4.48
N THR A 93 4.24 2.21 -4.48
CA THR A 93 3.91 3.62 -4.74
C THR A 93 3.97 4.47 -3.48
N ARG A 94 4.18 5.78 -3.64
CA ARG A 94 4.14 6.75 -2.53
C ARG A 94 2.75 6.79 -1.92
N GLU A 95 1.72 6.57 -2.73
CA GLU A 95 0.32 6.54 -2.37
C GLU A 95 0.03 5.44 -1.33
N LEU A 96 0.50 4.20 -1.56
CA LEU A 96 0.38 3.12 -0.58
C LEU A 96 1.12 3.46 0.72
N ILE A 97 2.36 3.94 0.62
CA ILE A 97 3.14 4.28 1.82
C ILE A 97 2.47 5.43 2.59
N GLY A 98 1.97 6.44 1.89
CA GLY A 98 1.25 7.57 2.49
C GLY A 98 0.01 7.11 3.26
N GLU A 99 -0.73 6.13 2.75
CA GLU A 99 -1.88 5.56 3.45
C GLU A 99 -1.47 4.81 4.73
N ILE A 100 -0.43 3.95 4.66
CA ILE A 100 0.09 3.22 5.82
C ILE A 100 0.57 4.18 6.92
N ILE A 101 1.28 5.24 6.54
CA ILE A 101 1.76 6.26 7.48
C ILE A 101 0.58 7.03 8.10
N SER A 102 -0.42 7.38 7.28
CA SER A 102 -1.62 8.06 7.75
C SER A 102 -2.38 7.22 8.76
N ASP A 103 -2.55 5.92 8.52
CA ASP A 103 -3.17 4.99 9.47
C ASP A 103 -2.43 4.96 10.81
N TYR A 104 -1.10 4.93 10.79
CA TYR A 104 -0.27 4.95 11.99
C TYR A 104 -0.49 6.24 12.79
N ILE A 105 -0.43 7.39 12.11
CA ILE A 105 -0.62 8.70 12.73
C ILE A 105 -2.02 8.85 13.31
N ILE A 106 -3.05 8.43 12.56
CA ILE A 106 -4.45 8.47 13.01
C ILE A 106 -4.62 7.57 14.24
N TYR A 107 -3.97 6.40 14.27
CA TYR A 107 -4.01 5.51 15.42
C TYR A 107 -3.39 6.15 16.67
N LEU A 108 -2.21 6.76 16.54
CA LEU A 108 -1.58 7.53 17.62
C LEU A 108 -2.52 8.64 18.13
N ALA A 109 -3.03 9.46 17.22
CA ALA A 109 -3.91 10.59 17.55
C ALA A 109 -5.21 10.14 18.25
N LYS A 110 -5.84 9.05 17.79
CA LYS A 110 -7.03 8.47 18.41
C LYS A 110 -6.79 8.01 19.85
N ASN A 111 -5.55 7.69 20.20
CA ASN A 111 -5.15 7.28 21.54
C ASN A 111 -4.48 8.42 22.34
N GLY A 112 -4.67 9.67 21.93
CA GLY A 112 -4.23 10.85 22.70
C GLY A 112 -2.72 11.15 22.59
N ILE A 113 -2.03 10.55 21.61
CA ILE A 113 -0.67 10.90 21.26
C ILE A 113 -0.70 12.04 20.25
N SER A 114 -0.14 13.19 20.62
CA SER A 114 0.18 14.25 19.68
C SER A 114 1.38 13.82 18.82
N VAL A 115 1.23 13.98 17.50
CA VAL A 115 2.31 13.81 16.52
C VAL A 115 2.91 15.15 16.07
N SER A 116 2.60 16.23 16.79
CA SER A 116 3.00 17.60 16.45
C SER A 116 3.79 18.23 17.58
N LYS A 117 4.93 18.83 17.23
CA LYS A 117 5.79 19.63 18.14
C LYS A 117 5.05 20.80 18.80
N LYS A 118 3.91 21.23 18.26
CA LYS A 118 3.10 22.33 18.84
C LYS A 118 2.36 21.91 20.10
N THR A 119 2.16 20.61 20.30
CA THR A 119 1.42 20.09 21.45
C THR A 119 2.25 18.97 22.07
N PRO A 120 2.97 19.23 23.17
CA PRO A 120 3.78 18.21 23.82
C PRO A 120 2.90 17.09 24.34
N ASN A 121 3.39 15.85 24.23
CA ASN A 121 2.73 14.72 24.84
C ASN A 121 2.81 14.81 26.36
N THR A 122 1.72 14.46 27.03
CA THR A 122 1.74 14.30 28.48
C THR A 122 2.39 12.97 28.85
N LEU A 123 2.90 12.82 30.08
CA LEU A 123 3.41 11.54 30.57
C LEU A 123 2.35 10.43 30.43
N LYS A 124 1.10 10.73 30.78
CA LYS A 124 -0.05 9.83 30.63
C LYS A 124 -0.33 9.45 29.16
N SER A 125 -0.11 10.37 28.23
CA SER A 125 -0.20 10.04 26.80
C SER A 125 0.89 9.03 26.44
N LEU A 126 2.13 9.24 26.88
CA LEU A 126 3.24 8.34 26.58
C LEU A 126 3.10 6.96 27.24
N GLU A 127 2.40 6.84 28.37
CA GLU A 127 2.04 5.52 28.97
C GLU A 127 1.27 4.62 27.99
N PHE A 128 0.55 5.19 27.02
CA PHE A 128 -0.11 4.42 25.96
C PHE A 128 0.89 3.58 25.15
N LEU A 129 2.11 4.10 24.91
CA LEU A 129 3.15 3.42 24.13
C LEU A 129 3.67 2.17 24.84
N GLU A 130 3.48 2.06 26.15
CA GLU A 130 3.86 0.88 26.93
C GLU A 130 2.77 -0.19 26.96
N THR A 131 1.57 0.10 26.45
CA THR A 131 0.45 -0.84 26.47
C THR A 131 0.64 -2.00 25.50
N GLU A 132 0.12 -3.17 25.86
CA GLU A 132 0.05 -4.33 24.96
C GLU A 132 -0.75 -4.05 23.68
N GLN A 133 -1.71 -3.12 23.76
CA GLN A 133 -2.48 -2.67 22.61
C GLN A 133 -1.57 -1.96 21.59
N TYR A 134 -0.76 -1.01 22.03
CA TYR A 134 0.19 -0.32 21.17
C TYR A 134 1.26 -1.26 20.64
N LYS A 135 1.86 -2.10 21.50
CA LYS A 135 2.92 -3.05 21.11
C LYS A 135 2.47 -3.99 19.98
N ARG A 136 1.26 -4.55 20.09
CA ARG A 136 0.68 -5.39 19.01
C ARG A 136 0.45 -4.61 17.73
N TYR A 137 -0.09 -3.40 17.82
CA TYR A 137 -0.29 -2.55 16.64
C TYR A 137 1.03 -2.21 15.95
N LYS A 138 2.05 -1.83 16.75
CA LYS A 138 3.40 -1.55 16.27
C LYS A 138 4.00 -2.77 15.57
N GLU A 139 3.95 -3.94 16.19
CA GLU A 139 4.48 -5.18 15.61
C GLU A 139 3.81 -5.53 14.26
N GLU A 140 2.49 -5.40 14.17
CA GLU A 140 1.74 -5.62 12.93
C GLU A 140 2.20 -4.66 11.83
N LYS A 141 2.30 -3.35 12.14
CA LYS A 141 2.72 -2.33 11.17
C LYS A 141 4.19 -2.48 10.79
N MET A 142 5.08 -2.78 11.72
CA MET A 142 6.51 -3.02 11.41
C MET A 142 6.69 -4.27 10.55
N THR A 143 5.89 -5.31 10.78
CA THR A 143 5.88 -6.52 9.93
C THR A 143 5.44 -6.20 8.51
N LEU A 144 4.38 -5.39 8.35
CA LEU A 144 3.93 -4.92 7.05
C LEU A 144 4.99 -4.06 6.34
N ILE A 145 5.58 -3.09 7.05
CA ILE A 145 6.62 -2.21 6.53
C ILE A 145 7.82 -3.04 6.07
N LYS A 146 8.29 -3.99 6.89
CA LYS A 146 9.36 -4.91 6.53
C LYS A 146 9.01 -5.70 5.27
N LYS A 147 7.79 -6.26 5.18
CA LYS A 147 7.32 -7.01 4.01
C LYS A 147 7.38 -6.15 2.74
N ILE A 148 6.97 -4.89 2.82
CA ILE A 148 6.95 -3.95 1.70
C ILE A 148 8.39 -3.52 1.31
N LEU A 149 9.28 -3.28 2.29
CA LEU A 149 10.71 -3.02 2.05
C LEU A 149 11.42 -4.20 1.38
N ASP A 150 11.18 -5.43 1.87
CA ASP A 150 11.71 -6.67 1.28
C ASP A 150 11.26 -6.88 -0.18
N ASN A 151 10.17 -6.22 -0.59
CA ASN A 151 9.64 -6.23 -1.95
C ASN A 151 9.97 -4.95 -2.75
N GLY A 152 11.00 -4.21 -2.35
CA GLY A 152 11.60 -3.14 -3.17
C GLY A 152 11.05 -1.75 -2.92
N ALA A 153 10.33 -1.52 -1.82
CA ALA A 153 9.98 -0.17 -1.41
C ALA A 153 11.23 0.66 -1.08
N LYS A 154 11.23 1.92 -1.50
CA LYS A 154 12.32 2.85 -1.16
C LYS A 154 12.20 3.26 0.30
N SER A 155 13.30 3.14 1.06
CA SER A 155 13.41 3.56 2.46
C SER A 155 12.97 5.01 2.68
N ASP A 156 13.33 5.92 1.77
CA ASP A 156 13.03 7.34 1.87
C ASP A 156 11.52 7.66 1.92
N LEU A 157 10.66 6.75 1.45
CA LEU A 157 9.21 6.92 1.53
C LEU A 157 8.70 6.89 2.98
N PHE A 158 9.45 6.29 3.90
CA PHE A 158 9.09 6.17 5.33
C PHE A 158 9.62 7.31 6.20
N LYS A 159 10.33 8.28 5.61
CA LYS A 159 10.96 9.39 6.35
C LYS A 159 9.99 10.12 7.29
N TYR A 160 8.77 10.38 6.83
CA TYR A 160 7.77 11.09 7.64
C TYR A 160 7.29 10.27 8.85
N LEU A 161 7.20 8.95 8.71
CA LEU A 161 6.90 8.07 9.84
C LEU A 161 8.06 8.04 10.83
N LEU A 162 9.30 7.98 10.33
CA LEU A 162 10.49 8.03 11.19
C LEU A 162 10.50 9.30 12.05
N GLU A 163 10.33 10.48 11.43
CA GLU A 163 10.25 11.77 12.14
C GLU A 163 9.11 11.79 13.18
N THR A 164 7.98 11.12 12.88
CA THR A 164 6.85 11.00 13.81
C THR A 164 7.21 10.13 15.02
N LEU A 165 7.88 8.99 14.77
CA LEU A 165 8.28 8.07 15.84
C LEU A 165 9.41 8.66 16.70
N GLU A 166 10.35 9.40 16.12
CA GLU A 166 11.37 10.16 16.85
C GLU A 166 10.74 11.16 17.83
N TYR A 167 9.65 11.83 17.42
CA TYR A 167 8.95 12.77 18.29
C TYR A 167 8.36 12.11 19.55
N ILE A 168 8.07 10.81 19.49
CA ILE A 168 7.54 10.04 20.62
C ILE A 168 8.57 9.08 21.24
N ASN A 169 9.83 9.16 20.81
CA ASN A 169 10.94 8.29 21.23
C ASN A 169 10.70 6.79 20.98
N ASP A 170 10.10 6.44 19.83
CA ASP A 170 9.77 5.05 19.45
C ASP A 170 10.32 4.65 18.06
N GLU A 171 11.34 5.37 17.57
CA GLU A 171 11.90 5.27 16.22
C GLU A 171 12.71 3.99 15.94
N LYS A 172 13.29 3.38 16.98
CA LYS A 172 14.37 2.39 16.84
C LYS A 172 14.04 1.21 15.92
N ASP A 173 12.82 0.68 16.00
CA ASP A 173 12.43 -0.48 15.18
C ASP A 173 12.34 -0.10 13.70
N LEU A 174 11.79 1.07 13.39
CA LEU A 174 11.73 1.56 12.01
C LEU A 174 13.13 1.93 11.52
N GLU A 175 13.94 2.61 12.32
CA GLU A 175 15.32 2.94 11.99
C GLU A 175 16.13 1.68 11.61
N ASN A 176 16.02 0.61 12.40
CA ASN A 176 16.65 -0.68 12.11
C ASN A 176 16.18 -1.28 10.77
N LEU A 177 14.88 -1.20 10.45
CA LEU A 177 14.36 -1.69 9.17
C LEU A 177 14.90 -0.89 7.98
N LEU A 178 14.97 0.44 8.11
CA LEU A 178 15.43 1.33 7.04
C LEU A 178 16.94 1.20 6.81
N ASN A 179 17.73 1.03 7.87
CA ASN A 179 19.18 0.86 7.79
C ASN A 179 19.61 -0.53 7.28
N ASN A 180 18.80 -1.57 7.51
CA ASN A 180 19.06 -2.90 6.95
C ASN A 180 18.63 -3.00 5.47
N GLY A 181 17.69 -2.16 5.03
CA GLY A 181 17.24 -2.09 3.63
C GLY A 181 18.22 -1.40 2.68
N THR A 182 19.10 -0.53 3.18
CA THR A 182 20.11 0.19 2.39
C THR A 182 21.39 -0.63 2.11
N GLN A 183 21.50 -1.84 2.67
CA GLN A 183 22.67 -2.72 2.50
C GLN A 183 22.50 -3.82 1.42
N LYS A 184 21.43 -3.78 0.60
CA LYS A 184 21.20 -4.76 -0.48
C LYS A 184 21.28 -4.14 -1.87
#